data_AF-A0A370S1L2-F1
#
_entry.id   AF-A0A370S1L2-F1
#
_cell.length_a   1.000
_cell.length_b   1.000
_cell.length_c   1.000
_cell.angle_alpha   90.00
_cell.angle_beta   90.00
_cell.angle_gamma   90.00
#
_symmetry.space_group_name_H-M   'P 1'
#
loop_
_entity.id
_entity.type
_entity.pdbx_description
1 polymer ?
#
loop_
_entity_poly.entity_id
_entity_poly.type
_entity_poly.pdbx_seq_one_letter_code
_entity_poly.pdbx_strand_id
1 'polypeptide(L)'
;MKVTNNSKALQGVHTTAGVVYVLPGETQDLDLTPEGHKGASRLTFMSVDGKAPAADGDEKAELLAKLKALGIDAAGNSKVETLRKKLEEAEAAAAAEKQKVMDELKALNVEFDAEANLEALQAALASAKA
;
A
#
# COMPACT_ATOMS: atom_id res chain seq x y z
N MET A 1 6.25 16.50 -1.55
CA MET A 1 4.99 17.20 -1.20
C MET A 1 5.30 18.66 -1.03
N LYS A 2 4.53 19.57 -1.64
CA LYS A 2 4.83 20.99 -1.56
C LYS A 2 4.28 21.58 -0.27
N VAL A 3 5.15 22.15 0.54
CA VAL A 3 4.79 22.82 1.79
C VAL A 3 5.11 24.30 1.66
N THR A 4 4.08 25.13 1.81
CA THR A 4 4.18 26.58 1.80
C THR A 4 3.94 27.12 3.20
N ASN A 5 4.85 27.97 3.68
CA ASN A 5 4.68 28.70 4.92
C ASN A 5 4.11 30.09 4.64
N ASN A 6 2.82 30.30 4.90
CA ASN A 6 2.15 31.61 4.77
C ASN A 6 2.21 32.45 6.06
N SER A 7 2.90 31.97 7.10
CA SER A 7 3.06 32.71 8.35
C SER A 7 4.18 33.76 8.24
N LYS A 8 4.24 34.68 9.21
CA LYS A 8 5.31 35.68 9.34
C LYS A 8 6.54 35.16 10.10
N ALA A 9 6.54 33.88 10.49
CA ALA A 9 7.58 33.28 11.33
C ALA A 9 8.17 32.04 10.65
N LEU A 10 9.39 31.66 11.05
CA LEU A 10 10.01 30.41 10.63
C LEU A 10 9.18 29.23 11.14
N GLN A 11 8.85 28.27 10.27
CA GLN A 11 8.10 27.07 10.65
C GLN A 11 8.96 25.83 10.47
N GLY A 12 9.09 25.03 11.54
CA GLY A 12 9.73 23.72 11.50
C GLY A 12 8.72 22.66 11.07
N VAL A 13 9.07 21.89 10.05
CA VAL A 13 8.22 20.85 9.47
C VAL A 13 8.94 19.50 9.59
N HIS A 14 8.25 18.51 10.16
CA HIS A 14 8.80 17.17 10.28
C HIS A 14 8.76 16.44 8.93
N THR A 15 9.94 16.13 8.42
CA THR A 15 10.18 15.37 7.19
C THR A 15 10.80 14.02 7.52
N THR A 16 10.86 13.13 6.53
CA THR A 16 11.53 11.83 6.64
C THR A 16 13.04 11.97 6.89
N ALA A 17 13.64 13.09 6.49
CA ALA A 17 15.05 13.41 6.72
C ALA A 17 15.33 14.16 8.04
N GLY A 18 14.29 14.54 8.80
CA GLY A 18 14.42 15.31 10.04
C GLY A 18 13.51 16.54 10.05
N VAL A 19 13.86 17.57 10.83
CA VAL A 19 13.09 18.83 10.85
C VAL A 19 13.67 19.78 9.81
N VAL A 20 12.86 20.17 8.83
CA VAL A 20 13.21 21.18 7.84
C VAL A 20 12.49 22.48 8.18
N TYR A 21 13.21 23.59 8.14
CA TYR A 21 12.65 24.91 8.42
C TYR A 21 12.28 25.62 7.13
N VAL A 22 10.99 25.96 6.99
CA VAL A 22 10.43 26.68 5.85
C VAL A 22 10.32 28.16 6.22
N LEU A 23 10.93 29.04 5.41
CA LEU A 23 10.89 30.49 5.65
C LEU A 23 9.52 31.11 5.36
N PRO A 24 9.20 32.29 5.93
CA PRO A 24 7.97 33.03 5.62
C PRO A 24 7.80 33.29 4.12
N GLY A 25 6.66 32.88 3.54
CA GLY A 25 6.34 33.00 2.12
C GLY A 25 7.01 31.96 1.21
N GLU A 26 7.86 31.09 1.76
CA GLU A 26 8.60 30.10 0.99
C GLU A 26 7.77 28.83 0.77
N THR A 27 7.94 28.23 -0.41
CA THR A 27 7.39 26.92 -0.75
C THR A 27 8.53 25.95 -1.01
N GLN A 28 8.56 24.84 -0.29
CA GLN A 28 9.56 23.80 -0.46
C GLN A 28 8.89 22.47 -0.79
N ASP A 29 9.48 21.68 -1.68
CA ASP A 29 9.05 20.29 -1.86
C ASP A 29 9.77 19.41 -0.84
N LEU A 30 9.00 18.84 0.07
CA LEU A 30 9.46 18.07 1.22
C LEU A 30 8.75 16.72 1.27
N ASP A 31 9.47 15.71 1.75
CA ASP A 31 8.91 14.40 2.01
C ASP A 31 8.49 14.32 3.49
N LEU A 32 7.21 14.51 3.77
CA LEU A 32 6.68 14.62 5.13
C LEU A 32 6.41 13.25 5.75
N THR A 33 6.62 13.15 7.06
CA THR A 33 6.09 12.04 7.84
C THR A 33 4.57 12.20 8.04
N PRO A 34 3.83 11.14 8.42
CA PRO A 34 2.42 11.21 8.79
C PRO A 34 2.12 12.29 9.84
N GLU A 35 2.98 12.38 10.85
CA GLU A 35 2.89 13.37 11.91
C GLU A 35 3.19 14.79 11.40
N GLY A 36 4.20 14.94 10.53
CA GLY A 36 4.56 16.20 9.91
C GLY A 36 3.45 16.73 9.00
N HIS A 37 2.87 15.87 8.16
CA HIS A 37 1.74 16.22 7.31
C HIS A 37 0.51 16.61 8.12
N LYS A 38 0.14 15.83 9.14
CA LYS A 38 -0.98 16.14 10.04
C LYS A 38 -0.73 17.45 10.80
N GLY A 39 0.50 17.65 11.26
CA GLY A 39 0.94 18.82 12.00
C GLY A 39 0.95 20.10 11.17
N ALA A 40 1.32 20.02 9.90
CA ALA A 40 1.30 21.14 8.96
C ALA A 40 -0.11 21.42 8.43
N SER A 41 -0.87 20.40 8.04
CA SER A 41 -2.22 20.55 7.45
C SER A 41 -3.26 21.12 8.43
N ARG A 42 -3.06 20.93 9.75
CA ARG A 42 -3.95 21.54 10.77
C ARG A 42 -3.71 23.04 10.97
N LEU A 43 -2.57 23.56 10.50
CA LEU A 43 -2.19 24.96 10.69
C LEU A 43 -2.68 25.76 9.49
N THR A 44 -3.61 26.68 9.72
CA THR A 44 -4.22 27.53 8.66
C THR A 44 -3.23 28.42 7.92
N PHE A 45 -2.04 28.64 8.49
CA PHE A 45 -0.96 29.40 7.87
C PHE A 45 0.05 28.51 7.12
N MET A 46 -0.16 27.19 7.07
CA MET A 46 0.63 26.27 6.28
C MET A 46 -0.24 25.67 5.18
N SER A 47 0.26 25.68 3.94
CA SER A 47 -0.38 24.96 2.84
C SER A 47 0.45 23.73 2.53
N VAL A 48 -0.19 22.56 2.50
CA VAL A 48 0.44 21.30 2.10
C VAL A 48 -0.29 20.79 0.87
N ASP A 49 0.41 20.73 -0.25
CA ASP A 49 -0.10 20.24 -1.53
C ASP A 49 0.60 18.92 -1.87
N GLY A 50 -0.18 17.85 -1.89
CA GLY A 50 0.30 16.49 -2.13
C GLY A 50 -0.53 15.43 -1.42
N LYS A 51 -0.29 14.16 -1.77
CA LYS A 51 -0.97 13.03 -1.15
C LYS A 51 -0.47 12.84 0.28
N ALA A 52 -1.39 12.77 1.24
CA ALA A 52 -1.07 12.51 2.63
C ALA A 52 -0.25 11.20 2.76
N PRO A 53 0.89 11.22 3.47
CA PRO A 53 1.64 10.01 3.76
C PRO A 53 0.79 9.13 4.68
N ALA A 54 0.71 7.83 4.35
CA ALA A 54 -0.09 6.88 5.11
C ALA A 54 0.43 6.82 6.55
N ALA A 55 -0.44 7.10 7.52
CA ALA A 55 -0.12 6.85 8.92
C ALA A 55 -0.07 5.35 9.15
N ASP A 56 0.84 4.88 10.01
CA ASP A 56 0.96 3.46 10.39
C ASP A 56 -0.37 2.85 10.85
N GLY A 57 -1.28 3.65 11.41
CA GLY A 57 -2.63 3.24 11.80
C GLY A 57 -3.56 2.94 10.62
N ASP A 58 -3.54 3.78 9.58
CA ASP A 58 -4.31 3.57 8.35
C ASP A 58 -3.75 2.41 7.54
N GLU A 59 -2.42 2.34 7.42
CA GLU A 59 -1.78 1.26 6.68
C GLU A 59 -2.05 -0.10 7.32
N LYS A 60 -2.00 -0.19 8.65
CA LYS A 60 -2.35 -1.42 9.37
C LYS A 60 -3.78 -1.86 9.09
N ALA A 61 -4.73 -0.92 9.10
CA ALA A 61 -6.13 -1.20 8.83
C ALA A 61 -6.33 -1.68 7.38
N GLU A 62 -5.65 -1.05 6.41
CA GLU A 62 -5.67 -1.49 5.01
C GLU A 62 -5.08 -2.89 4.82
N LEU A 63 -3.95 -3.19 5.48
CA LEU A 63 -3.32 -4.51 5.40
C LEU A 63 -4.21 -5.60 6.02
N LEU A 64 -4.84 -5.31 7.17
CA LEU A 64 -5.81 -6.21 7.78
C LEU A 64 -7.03 -6.43 6.89
N ALA A 65 -7.54 -5.39 6.24
CA ALA A 65 -8.65 -5.50 5.30
C ALA A 65 -8.29 -6.35 4.07
N LYS A 66 -7.09 -6.15 3.50
CA LYS A 66 -6.59 -6.97 2.37
C LYS A 66 -6.36 -8.42 2.77
N LEU A 67 -5.73 -8.68 3.92
CA LEU A 67 -5.56 -10.03 4.45
C LEU A 67 -6.92 -10.72 4.66
N LYS A 68 -7.89 -9.99 5.23
CA LYS A 68 -9.24 -10.51 5.42
C LYS A 68 -9.97 -10.79 4.10
N ALA A 69 -9.77 -9.95 3.08
CA ALA A 69 -10.29 -10.20 1.74
C ALA A 69 -9.68 -11.45 1.08
N LEU A 70 -8.43 -11.76 1.41
CA LEU A 70 -7.76 -13.02 1.04
C LEU A 70 -8.12 -14.20 1.96
N GLY A 71 -9.05 -14.02 2.91
CA GLY A 71 -9.48 -15.06 3.84
C GLY A 71 -8.52 -15.30 5.01
N ILE A 72 -7.52 -14.43 5.20
CA ILE A 72 -6.52 -14.53 6.26
C ILE A 72 -6.92 -13.62 7.42
N ASP A 73 -7.35 -14.22 8.53
CA ASP A 73 -7.59 -13.48 9.77
C ASP A 73 -6.26 -13.20 10.47
N ALA A 74 -5.85 -11.95 10.47
CA ALA A 74 -4.66 -11.50 11.19
C ALA A 74 -5.05 -10.69 12.42
N ALA A 75 -4.37 -10.95 13.53
CA ALA A 75 -4.66 -10.29 14.79
C ALA A 75 -4.44 -8.78 14.68
N GLY A 76 -5.40 -7.99 15.16
CA GLY A 76 -5.33 -6.52 15.20
C GLY A 76 -4.15 -5.96 16.02
N ASN A 77 -3.43 -6.80 16.78
CA ASN A 77 -2.21 -6.43 17.50
C ASN A 77 -0.91 -6.75 16.74
N SER A 78 -0.99 -7.34 15.54
CA SER A 78 0.19 -7.59 14.72
C SER A 78 0.86 -6.29 14.27
N LYS A 79 2.19 -6.33 14.14
CA LYS A 79 2.98 -5.21 13.59
C LYS A 79 2.70 -5.10 12.08
N VAL A 80 2.78 -3.88 11.56
CA VAL A 80 2.62 -3.58 10.13
C VAL A 80 3.55 -4.45 9.27
N GLU A 81 4.81 -4.60 9.66
CA GLU A 81 5.77 -5.48 8.97
C GLU A 81 5.30 -6.94 8.90
N THR A 82 4.72 -7.48 9.99
CA THR A 82 4.20 -8.85 10.01
C THR A 82 2.97 -9.00 9.11
N LEU A 83 2.11 -7.97 9.07
CA LEU A 83 0.93 -7.96 8.22
C LEU A 83 1.31 -7.88 6.74
N ARG A 84 2.25 -7.00 6.38
CA ARG A 84 2.81 -6.93 5.02
C ARG A 84 3.38 -8.27 4.58
N LYS A 85 4.22 -8.88 5.43
CA LYS A 85 4.83 -10.18 5.13
C LYS A 85 3.79 -11.28 4.90
N LYS A 86 2.77 -11.36 5.76
CA LYS A 86 1.65 -12.31 5.57
C LYS A 86 0.88 -12.08 4.28
N LEU A 87 0.68 -10.82 3.91
CA LEU A 87 -0.07 -10.45 2.71
C LEU A 87 0.74 -10.85 1.47
N GLU A 88 2.03 -10.55 1.47
CA GLU A 88 2.95 -10.96 0.41
C GLU A 88 3.07 -12.49 0.30
N GLU A 89 3.15 -13.22 1.42
CA GLU A 89 3.14 -14.69 1.42
C GLU A 89 1.83 -15.25 0.84
N ALA A 90 0.69 -14.61 1.13
CA ALA A 90 -0.61 -15.00 0.60
C ALA A 90 -0.74 -14.75 -0.90
N GLU A 91 -0.34 -13.57 -1.37
CA GLU A 91 -0.31 -13.21 -2.79
C GLU A 91 0.68 -14.09 -3.55
N ALA A 92 1.84 -14.40 -2.97
CA ALA A 92 2.81 -15.31 -3.55
C ALA A 92 2.30 -16.75 -3.62
N ALA A 93 1.58 -17.23 -2.59
CA ALA A 93 0.94 -18.54 -2.60
C ALA A 93 -0.15 -18.62 -3.69
N ALA A 94 -0.99 -17.58 -3.80
CA ALA A 94 -2.00 -17.49 -4.86
C ALA A 94 -1.37 -17.43 -6.26
N ALA A 95 -0.30 -16.65 -6.43
CA ALA A 95 0.44 -16.58 -7.69
C ALA A 95 1.10 -17.91 -8.05
N ALA A 96 1.69 -18.60 -7.07
CA ALA A 96 2.29 -19.92 -7.26
C ALA A 96 1.23 -20.97 -7.63
N GLU A 97 0.06 -20.94 -6.99
CA GLU A 97 -1.05 -21.82 -7.34
C GLU A 97 -1.58 -21.52 -8.74
N LYS A 98 -1.76 -20.23 -9.08
CA LYS A 98 -2.11 -19.79 -10.43
C LYS A 98 -1.10 -20.30 -11.47
N GLN A 99 0.19 -20.17 -11.20
CA GLN A 99 1.25 -20.64 -12.08
C GLN A 99 1.22 -22.16 -12.25
N LYS A 100 1.00 -22.93 -11.18
CA LYS A 100 0.86 -24.40 -11.25
C LYS A 100 -0.32 -24.80 -12.13
N VAL A 101 -1.47 -24.16 -11.94
CA VAL A 101 -2.67 -24.41 -12.74
C VAL A 101 -2.40 -24.08 -14.21
N MET A 102 -1.74 -22.96 -14.49
CA MET A 102 -1.33 -22.60 -15.85
C MET A 102 -0.35 -23.60 -16.47
N ASP A 103 0.63 -24.09 -15.70
CA ASP A 103 1.62 -25.05 -16.17
C ASP A 103 0.95 -26.39 -16.51
N GLU A 104 0.03 -26.86 -15.66
CA GLU A 104 -0.77 -28.05 -15.93
C GLU A 104 -1.69 -27.88 -17.14
N LEU A 105 -2.31 -26.70 -17.31
CA LEU A 105 -3.11 -26.39 -18.51
C LEU A 105 -2.26 -26.39 -19.78
N LYS A 106 -1.05 -25.83 -19.73
CA LYS A 106 -0.09 -25.89 -20.85
C LYS A 106 0.34 -27.33 -21.13
N ALA A 107 0.59 -28.12 -20.10
CA ALA A 107 0.97 -29.53 -20.22
C ALA A 107 -0.16 -30.36 -20.85
N LEU A 108 -1.43 -30.04 -20.54
CA LEU A 108 -2.62 -30.62 -21.15
C LEU A 108 -2.94 -30.02 -22.54
N ASN A 109 -2.16 -29.05 -23.00
CA ASN A 109 -2.34 -28.35 -24.28
C ASN A 109 -3.74 -27.71 -24.43
N VAL A 110 -4.27 -27.21 -23.31
CA VAL A 110 -5.55 -26.53 -23.24
C VAL A 110 -5.32 -25.04 -23.46
N GLU A 111 -6.12 -24.42 -24.31
CA GLU A 111 -6.09 -22.97 -24.52
C GLU A 111 -6.69 -22.28 -23.29
N PHE A 112 -5.91 -21.42 -22.62
CA PHE A 112 -6.38 -20.66 -21.46
C PHE A 112 -5.89 -19.22 -21.51
N ASP A 113 -6.68 -18.33 -20.93
CA ASP A 113 -6.34 -16.92 -20.78
C ASP A 113 -5.38 -16.73 -19.60
N ALA A 114 -4.13 -16.35 -19.87
CA ALA A 114 -3.15 -16.04 -18.82
C ALA A 114 -3.60 -14.86 -17.94
N GLU A 115 -4.48 -13.99 -18.46
CA GLU A 115 -5.08 -12.87 -17.74
C GLU A 115 -6.31 -13.28 -16.92
N ALA A 116 -6.86 -14.49 -17.10
CA ALA A 116 -8.01 -14.97 -16.34
C ALA A 116 -7.68 -15.13 -14.85
N ASN A 117 -8.70 -15.05 -13.99
CA ASN A 117 -8.55 -15.23 -12.55
C ASN A 117 -8.23 -16.71 -12.21
N LEU A 118 -7.76 -16.95 -10.98
CA LEU A 118 -7.36 -18.28 -10.52
C LEU A 118 -8.52 -19.28 -10.62
N GLU A 119 -9.75 -18.85 -10.31
CA GLU A 119 -10.97 -19.66 -10.43
C GLU A 119 -11.25 -20.14 -11.86
N ALA A 120 -11.16 -19.25 -12.86
CA ALA A 120 -11.39 -19.60 -14.27
C ALA A 120 -10.33 -20.58 -14.79
N LEU A 121 -9.07 -20.39 -14.40
CA LEU A 121 -7.98 -21.31 -14.74
C LEU A 121 -8.19 -22.68 -14.09
N GLN A 122 -8.59 -22.73 -12.82
CA GLN A 122 -8.90 -23.99 -12.14
C GLN A 122 -10.10 -24.69 -12.77
N ALA A 123 -11.13 -23.96 -13.19
CA ALA A 123 -12.28 -24.51 -13.88
C ALA A 123 -11.92 -25.10 -15.25
N ALA A 124 -11.06 -24.42 -16.02
CA ALA A 124 -10.53 -24.94 -17.28
C ALA A 124 -9.72 -26.23 -17.04
N LEU A 125 -8.89 -26.25 -15.99
CA LEU A 125 -8.08 -27.42 -15.65
C LEU A 125 -8.94 -28.60 -15.23
N ALA A 126 -9.96 -28.35 -14.39
CA ALA A 126 -10.91 -29.37 -13.97
C ALA A 126 -11.70 -29.92 -15.16
N SER A 127 -12.13 -29.05 -16.08
CA SER A 127 -12.85 -29.45 -17.30
C SER A 127 -11.97 -30.25 -18.26
N ALA A 128 -10.67 -29.99 -18.30
CA ALA A 128 -9.72 -30.73 -19.13
C ALA A 128 -9.30 -32.08 -18.55
N LYS A 129 -9.42 -32.25 -17.22
CA LYS A 129 -9.14 -33.52 -16.52
C LYS A 129 -10.38 -34.41 -16.33
N ALA A 130 -11.57 -33.86 -16.52
CA ALA A 130 -12.85 -34.58 -16.46
C ALA A 130 -13.13 -35.32 -17.77
#